data_AF-A0A2V8GHX5-F1
#
_entry.id   AF-A0A2V8GHX5-F1
#
_cell.length_a   1.000
_cell.length_b   1.000
_cell.length_c   1.000
_cell.angle_alpha   90.00
_cell.angle_beta   90.00
_cell.angle_gamma   90.00
#
_symmetry.space_group_name_H-M   'P 1'
#
loop_
_entity.id
_entity.type
_entity.pdbx_description
1 polymer ?
#
loop_
_entity_poly.entity_id
_entity_poly.type
_entity_poly.pdbx_seq_one_letter_code
_entity_poly.pdbx_strand_id
1 'polypeptide(L)'
;PVQELCVTCHGPNSPNGPHAASIEAHTHHQRGSRGSECVNCHMPQIEQTIADVNVRSHTFKFITPAMTDEYKIPNPCTSCHTDQTTAWAREQMKTWAGVSPWRVN
;
A
#
# COMPACT_ATOMS: atom_id res chain seq x y z
N PRO A 1 0.08 18.79 2.94
CA PRO A 1 -0.57 17.50 3.33
C PRO A 1 0.42 16.33 3.38
N VAL A 2 0.11 15.22 4.07
CA VAL A 2 1.07 14.10 4.22
C VAL A 2 1.60 13.59 2.87
N GLN A 3 0.75 13.52 1.83
CA GLN A 3 1.16 13.16 0.46
C GLN A 3 2.25 14.07 -0.12
N GLU A 4 2.19 15.38 0.15
CA GLU A 4 3.14 16.34 -0.40
C GLU A 4 4.53 16.18 0.23
N LEU A 5 4.59 15.80 1.51
CA LEU A 5 5.86 15.57 2.20
C LEU A 5 6.58 14.34 1.66
N CYS A 6 5.86 13.27 1.32
CA CYS A 6 6.48 12.06 0.78
C CYS A 6 7.21 12.35 -0.54
N VAL A 7 6.60 13.12 -1.43
CA VAL A 7 7.12 13.37 -2.78
C VAL A 7 8.27 14.38 -2.83
N THR A 8 8.61 15.06 -1.73
CA THR A 8 9.82 15.89 -1.68
C THR A 8 11.09 15.05 -1.83
N CYS A 9 11.06 13.79 -1.36
CA CYS A 9 12.18 12.84 -1.45
C CYS A 9 11.86 11.62 -2.32
N HIS A 10 10.58 11.22 -2.39
CA HIS A 10 10.08 10.09 -3.19
C HIS A 10 9.35 10.56 -4.46
N GLY A 11 9.77 11.66 -5.06
CA GLY A 11 9.20 12.14 -6.32
C GLY A 11 9.53 11.23 -7.51
N PRO A 12 8.96 11.47 -8.71
CA PRO A 12 9.16 10.63 -9.90
C PRO A 12 10.62 10.42 -10.33
N ASN A 13 11.51 11.37 -9.98
CA ASN A 13 12.94 11.31 -10.29
C ASN A 13 13.77 10.58 -9.21
N SER A 14 13.12 10.13 -8.13
CA SER A 14 13.76 9.39 -7.05
C SER A 14 13.76 7.89 -7.38
N PRO A 15 14.86 7.16 -7.12
CA PRO A 15 14.89 5.71 -7.24
C PRO A 15 13.81 5.00 -6.39
N ASN A 16 13.37 5.65 -5.31
CA ASN A 16 12.36 5.14 -4.39
C ASN A 16 11.00 5.83 -4.57
N GLY A 17 10.78 6.53 -5.69
CA GLY A 17 9.52 7.20 -6.01
C GLY A 17 8.51 6.28 -6.71
N PRO A 18 7.26 6.73 -6.89
CA PRO A 18 6.27 5.99 -7.66
C PRO A 18 6.69 6.00 -9.15
N HIS A 19 6.93 4.81 -9.71
CA HIS A 19 7.27 4.65 -11.13
C HIS A 19 6.02 4.62 -12.03
N ALA A 20 5.09 5.55 -11.83
CA ALA A 20 3.87 5.68 -12.61
C ALA A 20 3.64 7.15 -13.02
N ALA A 21 2.92 7.36 -14.12
CA ALA A 21 2.69 8.70 -14.69
C ALA A 21 1.76 9.59 -13.83
N SER A 22 0.97 9.00 -12.93
CA SER A 22 0.06 9.72 -12.04
C SER A 22 -0.13 8.96 -10.72
N ILE A 23 -0.70 9.63 -9.71
CA ILE A 23 -1.03 8.96 -8.45
C ILE A 23 -2.09 7.89 -8.66
N GLU A 24 -3.07 8.13 -9.53
CA GLU A 24 -4.11 7.17 -9.87
C GLU A 24 -3.52 5.95 -10.58
N ALA A 25 -2.53 6.12 -11.44
CA ALA A 25 -1.82 5.00 -12.08
C ALA A 25 -0.91 4.25 -11.10
N HIS A 26 -0.49 4.88 -10.00
CA HIS A 26 0.33 4.22 -8.97
C HIS A 26 -0.53 3.46 -7.96
N THR A 27 -1.60 4.09 -7.45
CA THR A 27 -2.42 3.53 -6.37
C THR A 27 -3.65 2.80 -6.88
N HIS A 28 -4.04 3.00 -8.15
CA HIS A 28 -5.29 2.51 -8.74
C HIS A 28 -6.55 2.96 -7.99
N HIS A 29 -6.46 4.10 -7.30
CA HIS A 29 -7.57 4.75 -6.63
C HIS A 29 -7.75 6.17 -7.15
N GLN A 30 -8.98 6.68 -7.08
CA GLN A 30 -9.29 8.05 -7.46
C GLN A 30 -8.46 9.05 -6.64
N ARG A 31 -7.92 10.08 -7.28
CA ARG A 31 -7.22 11.18 -6.60
C ARG A 31 -8.10 11.83 -5.54
N GLY A 32 -7.52 12.06 -4.36
CA GLY A 32 -8.22 12.64 -3.22
C GLY A 32 -9.01 11.61 -2.40
N SER A 33 -9.11 10.36 -2.87
CA SER A 33 -9.65 9.28 -2.04
C SER A 33 -8.63 8.84 -0.99
N ARG A 34 -9.11 8.21 0.09
CA ARG A 34 -8.25 7.59 1.10
C ARG A 34 -7.23 6.62 0.47
N GLY A 35 -7.61 5.86 -0.55
CA GLY A 35 -6.71 4.93 -1.24
C GLY A 35 -5.62 5.61 -2.09
N SER A 36 -5.74 6.91 -2.36
CA SER A 36 -4.68 7.69 -3.04
C SER A 36 -3.60 8.20 -2.09
N GLU A 37 -3.76 8.00 -0.78
CA GLU A 37 -2.79 8.45 0.21
C GLU A 37 -1.67 7.41 0.42
N CYS A 38 -0.41 7.81 0.18
CA CYS A 38 0.80 7.02 0.40
C CYS A 38 0.77 6.25 1.72
N VAL A 39 0.39 6.91 2.82
CA VAL A 39 0.40 6.32 4.16
C VAL A 39 -0.63 5.21 4.34
N ASN A 40 -1.69 5.15 3.54
CA ASN A 40 -2.68 4.08 3.68
C ASN A 40 -2.18 2.75 3.09
N CYS A 41 -1.18 2.78 2.20
CA CYS A 41 -0.53 1.58 1.68
C CYS A 41 0.86 1.31 2.30
N HIS A 42 1.65 2.35 2.53
CA HIS A 42 3.04 2.25 2.99
C HIS A 42 3.20 2.43 4.50
N MET A 43 2.20 2.99 5.19
CA MET A 43 2.16 3.12 6.66
C MET A 43 0.78 2.70 7.20
N PRO A 44 0.32 1.48 6.87
CA PRO A 44 -1.05 1.08 7.21
C PRO A 44 -1.23 1.00 8.72
N GLN A 45 -2.44 1.24 9.19
CA GLN A 45 -2.79 1.25 10.61
C GLN A 45 -2.99 -0.17 11.14
N ILE A 46 -1.88 -0.90 11.28
CA ILE A 46 -1.86 -2.34 11.57
C ILE A 46 -1.03 -2.70 12.82
N GLU A 47 -0.29 -1.74 13.38
CA GLU A 47 0.55 -1.97 14.55
C GLU A 47 -0.33 -1.93 15.79
N GLN A 48 -0.51 -3.06 16.47
CA GLN A 48 -1.42 -3.17 17.59
C GLN A 48 -0.81 -2.55 18.85
N THR A 49 -1.57 -1.68 19.51
CA THR A 49 -1.16 -1.08 20.79
C THR A 49 -2.04 -1.63 21.92
N ILE A 50 -2.54 -0.77 22.81
CA ILE A 50 -3.44 -1.19 23.87
C ILE A 50 -4.84 -1.47 23.30
N ALA A 51 -5.45 -2.58 23.74
CA ALA A 51 -6.78 -3.01 23.31
C ALA A 51 -6.89 -3.20 21.77
N ASP A 52 -7.90 -2.58 21.16
CA ASP A 52 -8.25 -2.61 19.75
C ASP A 52 -7.70 -1.41 18.96
N VAL A 53 -6.79 -0.64 19.58
CA VAL A 53 -6.19 0.53 18.94
C VAL A 53 -4.97 0.10 18.13
N ASN A 54 -5.08 0.22 16.81
CA ASN A 54 -3.94 0.11 15.92
C ASN A 54 -3.35 1.49 15.60
N VAL A 55 -2.03 1.56 15.46
CA VAL A 55 -1.29 2.74 14.97
C VAL A 55 -0.64 2.44 13.62
N ARG A 56 -0.15 3.49 12.94
CA ARG A 56 0.48 3.35 11.63
C ARG A 56 1.84 2.66 11.72
N SER A 57 2.07 1.69 10.84
CA SER A 57 3.39 1.09 10.66
C SER A 57 4.40 2.15 10.24
N HIS A 58 5.59 2.12 10.83
CA HIS A 58 6.72 2.99 10.48
C HIS A 58 7.82 2.24 9.71
N THR A 59 7.46 1.11 9.09
CA THR A 59 8.40 0.40 8.19
C THR A 59 8.49 1.06 6.82
N PHE A 60 7.48 1.85 6.43
CA PHE A 60 7.31 2.45 5.10
C PHE A 60 7.24 1.43 3.94
N LYS A 61 7.26 0.13 4.28
CA LYS A 61 7.24 -0.96 3.31
C LYS A 61 5.80 -1.21 2.89
N PHE A 62 5.62 -1.50 1.60
CA PHE A 62 4.38 -2.09 1.14
C PHE A 62 4.31 -3.54 1.65
N ILE A 63 3.30 -3.84 2.47
CA ILE A 63 3.05 -5.19 3.00
C ILE A 63 2.19 -5.91 1.99
N THR A 64 2.77 -6.90 1.31
CA THR A 64 2.08 -7.60 0.23
C THR A 64 1.00 -8.54 0.80
N PRO A 65 -0.03 -8.89 0.03
CA PRO A 65 -0.97 -9.91 0.48
C PRO A 65 -0.32 -11.28 0.73
N ALA A 66 0.80 -11.59 0.04
CA ALA A 66 1.60 -12.80 0.31
C ALA A 66 2.21 -12.79 1.72
N MET A 67 2.70 -11.64 2.20
CA MET A 67 3.19 -11.51 3.59
C MET A 67 2.08 -11.74 4.62
N THR A 68 0.83 -11.39 4.31
CA THR A 68 -0.31 -11.74 5.18
C THR A 68 -0.52 -13.25 5.24
N ASP A 69 -0.46 -13.92 4.09
CA ASP A 69 -0.65 -15.38 4.04
C ASP A 69 0.45 -16.11 4.81
N GLU A 70 1.70 -15.69 4.63
CA GLU A 70 2.89 -16.32 5.22
C GLU A 70 3.06 -15.99 6.72
N TYR A 71 3.01 -14.71 7.07
CA TYR A 71 3.40 -14.21 8.40
C TYR A 71 2.22 -13.73 9.24
N LYS A 72 0.99 -13.77 8.72
CA LYS A 72 -0.23 -13.28 9.40
C LYS A 72 -0.20 -11.78 9.72
N ILE A 73 0.63 -11.01 9.02
CA ILE A 73 0.70 -9.54 9.13
C ILE A 73 -0.43 -8.93 8.28
N PRO A 74 -1.32 -8.08 8.80
CA PRO A 74 -2.35 -7.44 7.99
C PRO A 74 -1.76 -6.58 6.86
N ASN A 75 -2.32 -6.71 5.64
CA ASN A 75 -1.94 -5.90 4.48
C ASN A 75 -2.92 -4.73 4.27
N PRO A 76 -2.48 -3.61 3.66
CA PRO A 76 -3.33 -2.44 3.43
C PRO A 76 -4.57 -2.71 2.56
N CYS A 77 -4.52 -3.67 1.64
CA CYS A 77 -5.61 -3.93 0.70
C CYS A 77 -6.84 -4.47 1.43
N THR A 78 -6.69 -5.60 2.12
CA THR A 78 -7.80 -6.27 2.82
C THR A 78 -8.16 -5.60 4.15
N SER A 79 -7.34 -4.66 4.65
CA SER A 79 -7.73 -3.76 5.75
C SER A 79 -8.84 -2.77 5.36
N CYS A 80 -8.95 -2.42 4.07
CA CYS A 80 -10.03 -1.57 3.55
C CYS A 80 -11.10 -2.39 2.81
N HIS A 81 -10.70 -3.39 2.04
CA HIS A 81 -11.58 -4.30 1.30
C HIS A 81 -11.86 -5.55 2.12
N THR A 82 -12.62 -5.40 3.19
CA THR A 82 -12.85 -6.46 4.21
C THR A 82 -13.58 -7.68 3.68
N ASP A 83 -14.30 -7.55 2.58
CA ASP A 83 -15.04 -8.65 1.94
C ASP A 83 -14.21 -9.41 0.90
N GLN A 84 -12.93 -9.03 0.75
CA GLN A 84 -12.03 -9.62 -0.25
C GLN A 84 -10.93 -10.44 0.40
N THR A 85 -10.40 -11.39 -0.37
CA THR A 85 -9.31 -12.26 0.06
C THR A 85 -7.95 -11.69 -0.30
N THR A 86 -6.90 -12.20 0.34
CA THR A 86 -5.50 -11.92 -0.06
C THR A 86 -5.23 -12.36 -1.50
N ALA A 87 -5.85 -13.46 -1.95
CA ALA A 87 -5.78 -13.93 -3.34
C ALA A 87 -6.36 -12.91 -4.32
N TRP A 88 -7.54 -12.34 -4.02
CA TRP A 88 -8.12 -11.26 -4.83
C TRP A 88 -7.16 -10.07 -4.94
N ALA A 89 -6.57 -9.64 -3.81
CA ALA A 89 -5.65 -8.50 -3.81
C ALA A 89 -4.41 -8.77 -4.66
N ARG A 90 -3.83 -9.98 -4.60
CA ARG A 90 -2.70 -10.37 -5.48
C ARG A 90 -3.10 -10.32 -6.95
N GLU A 91 -4.25 -10.88 -7.32
CA GLU A 91 -4.71 -10.88 -8.70
C GLU A 91 -4.95 -9.46 -9.23
N GLN A 92 -5.52 -8.57 -8.41
CA GLN A 92 -5.64 -7.16 -8.78
C GLN A 92 -4.28 -6.52 -9.04
N MET A 93 -3.32 -6.72 -8.13
CA MET A 93 -1.99 -6.13 -8.28
C MET A 93 -1.21 -6.65 -9.49
N LYS A 94 -1.44 -7.90 -9.92
CA LYS A 94 -0.84 -8.44 -11.16
C LYS A 94 -1.29 -7.68 -12.41
N THR A 95 -2.42 -6.98 -12.36
CA THR A 95 -2.89 -6.14 -13.47
C THR A 95 -2.26 -4.75 -13.50
N TRP A 96 -1.53 -4.36 -12.45
CA TRP A 96 -0.96 -3.01 -12.32
C TRP A 96 0.37 -2.92 -13.07
N ALA A 97 0.49 -1.92 -13.93
CA ALA A 97 1.74 -1.68 -14.66
C ALA A 97 2.86 -1.27 -13.68
N GLY A 98 4.07 -1.82 -13.85
CA GLY A 98 5.23 -1.49 -13.01
C GLY A 98 5.31 -2.26 -11.69
N VAL A 99 4.30 -3.06 -11.35
CA VAL A 99 4.40 -4.01 -10.24
C VAL A 99 5.13 -5.27 -10.73
N SER A 100 6.28 -5.57 -10.13
CA SER A 100 7.02 -6.80 -10.44
C SER A 100 6.26 -8.01 -9.92
N PRO A 101 5.93 -9.01 -10.76
CA PRO A 101 5.28 -10.25 -10.31
C PRO A 101 6.02 -10.95 -9.16
N TRP A 102 7.35 -10.82 -9.11
CA TRP A 102 8.20 -11.37 -8.05
C TRP A 102 8.07 -10.67 -6.70
N ARG A 103 7.56 -9.44 -6.68
CA ARG A 103 7.35 -8.67 -5.44
C ARG A 103 5.92 -8.79 -4.90
N VAL A 104 5.02 -9.46 -5.62
CA VAL A 104 3.59 -9.59 -5.25
C VAL A 104 3.15 -11.03 -5.00
N ASN A 105 3.94 -11.99 -5.49
CA ASN A 105 3.76 -13.41 -5.23
C ASN A 105 4.46 -13.83 -3.94
#